data_AF-A0AA51I2I5-F1
#
_entry.id   AF-A0AA51I2I5-F1
#
_cell.length_a   1.000
_cell.length_b   1.000
_cell.length_c   1.000
_cell.angle_alpha   90.00
_cell.angle_beta   90.00
_cell.angle_gamma   90.00
#
_symmetry.space_group_name_H-M   'P 1'
#
loop_
_entity.id
_entity.type
_entity.pdbx_description
1 polymer ?
#
loop_
_entity_poly.entity_id
_entity_poly.type
_entity_poly.pdbx_seq_one_letter_code
_entity_poly.pdbx_strand_id
1 'polypeptide(L)' 'EHMLGWNVPEEHQDMVHEHWRNFPEINKYWHYCLALIYT' A
#
# COMPACT_ATOMS: atom_id res chain seq x y z
N GLU A 1 -4.59 5.15 -11.38
CA GLU A 1 -3.66 4.41 -10.52
C GLU A 1 -3.46 5.23 -9.26
N HIS A 2 -3.50 4.62 -8.08
CA HIS A 2 -3.28 5.34 -6.83
C HIS A 2 -1.86 5.18 -6.31
N MET A 3 -1.44 6.10 -5.45
CA MET A 3 -0.15 6.04 -4.74
C MET A 3 -0.31 5.32 -3.41
N LEU A 4 0.76 4.71 -2.91
CA LEU A 4 0.74 4.01 -1.63
C LEU A 4 0.30 4.96 -0.50
N GLY A 5 -0.65 4.51 0.33
CA GLY A 5 -1.26 5.32 1.39
C GLY A 5 -2.47 6.16 0.95
N TRP A 6 -2.95 6.03 -0.29
CA TRP A 6 -4.15 6.72 -0.79
C TRP A 6 -5.43 6.44 0.01
N ASN A 7 -5.48 5.28 0.68
CA ASN A 7 -6.63 4.79 1.43
C ASN A 7 -6.62 5.23 2.91
N VAL A 8 -5.64 6.02 3.32
CA VAL A 8 -5.53 6.52 4.69
C VAL A 8 -6.23 7.88 4.80
N PRO A 9 -7.10 8.11 5.81
CA PRO A 9 -7.73 9.41 6.04
C PRO A 9 -6.70 10.54 6.18
N GLU A 10 -7.08 11.76 5.83
CA GLU A 10 -6.18 12.93 5.87
C GLU A 10 -5.59 13.15 7.27
N GLU A 11 -6.39 12.95 8.33
CA GLU A 11 -5.95 13.05 9.73
C GLU A 11 -4.91 12.00 10.15
N HIS A 12 -4.68 10.96 9.35
CA HIS A 12 -3.77 9.86 9.64
C HIS A 12 -2.67 9.71 8.59
N GLN A 13 -2.58 10.66 7.66
CA GLN A 13 -1.57 10.60 6.60
C GLN A 13 -0.16 10.57 7.18
N ASP A 14 0.09 11.25 8.30
CA ASP A 14 1.36 11.25 9.04
C ASP A 14 1.87 9.85 9.42
N MET A 15 0.97 8.86 9.54
CA MET A 15 1.35 7.45 9.75
C MET A 15 2.06 6.82 8.55
N VAL A 16 1.84 7.36 7.35
CA VAL A 16 2.52 6.94 6.11
C VAL A 16 3.75 7.80 5.92
N HIS A 17 4.93 7.21 6.15
CA HIS A 17 6.21 7.87 5.94
C HIS A 17 6.32 8.46 4.53
N GLU A 18 6.84 9.69 4.41
CA GLU A 18 6.89 10.44 3.15
C GLU A 18 7.54 9.67 2.00
N HIS A 19 8.64 8.96 2.29
CA HIS A 19 9.29 8.03 1.34
C HIS A 19 8.29 7.11 0.62
N TRP A 20 7.35 6.53 1.36
CA TRP A 20 6.45 5.52 0.84
C TRP A 20 5.35 6.10 -0.06
N ARG A 21 4.97 7.36 0.13
CA ARG A 21 3.91 8.03 -0.66
C ARG A 21 4.30 8.26 -2.13
N ASN A 22 5.59 8.13 -2.46
CA ASN A 22 6.11 8.29 -3.82
C ASN A 22 6.05 7.01 -4.66
N PHE A 23 5.56 5.90 -4.09
CA PHE A 23 5.41 4.64 -4.81
C PHE A 23 3.96 4.40 -5.23
N PRO A 24 3.71 3.72 -6.37
CA PRO A 24 2.37 3.31 -6.75
C PRO A 24 1.82 2.28 -5.75
N GLU A 25 0.50 2.17 -5.67
CA GLU A 25 -0.16 1.10 -4.92
C GLU A 25 0.27 -0.28 -5.43
N ILE A 26 0.45 -1.24 -4.51
CA ILE A 26 0.79 -2.61 -4.89
C ILE A 26 -0.41 -3.26 -5.55
N ASN A 27 -0.17 -3.96 -6.67
CA ASN A 27 -1.21 -4.74 -7.31
C ASN A 27 -1.71 -5.87 -6.37
N LYS A 28 -3.04 -5.93 -6.17
CA LYS A 28 -3.72 -6.92 -5.33
C LYS A 28 -3.33 -8.38 -5.61
N TYR A 29 -2.96 -8.71 -6.86
CA TYR A 29 -2.55 -10.08 -7.21
C TYR A 29 -1.30 -10.55 -6.46
N TRP A 30 -0.38 -9.63 -6.13
CA TRP A 30 0.80 -9.99 -5.33
C TRP A 30 0.43 -10.45 -3.92
N HIS A 31 -0.61 -9.87 -3.31
CA HIS A 31 -1.10 -10.34 -2.01
C HIS A 31 -1.67 -11.77 -2.10
N TYR A 32 -2.40 -12.10 -3.17
CA TYR A 32 -2.89 -13.46 -3.38
C TYR A 32 -1.76 -14.47 -3.64
N CYS A 33 -0.75 -14.10 -4.45
CA CYS A 33 0.42 -14.95 -4.67
C CYS A 33 1.19 -15.22 -3.38
N LEU A 34 1.40 -14.19 -2.54
CA LEU A 34 2.07 -14.35 -1.25
C LEU A 34 1.26 -15.26 -0.32
N ALA A 35 -0.06 -15.09 -0.26
CA ALA A 35 -0.92 -15.94 0.55
C ALA A 35 -0.77 -17.43 0.17
N LEU A 36 -0.63 -17.76 -1.11
CA LEU A 36 -0.43 -19.15 -1.57
C LEU A 36 0.93 -19.74 -1.20
N ILE A 37 1.96 -18.92 -0.98
CA ILE A 37 3.32 -19.38 -0.64
C ILE A 37 3.49 -19.52 0.89
N TYR A 38 2.73 -18.73 1.67
CA TYR A 38 2.83 -18.67 3.13
C TYR A 38 1.70 -19.44 3.87
N THR A 39 0.91 -20.28 3.18
CA THR A 39 0.02 -21.29 3.81
C THR A 39 0.80 -22.50 4.30
#